data_AF-A0A397FH93-F1
#
_entry.id   AF-A0A397FH93-F1
#
_cell.length_a   1.000
_cell.length_b   1.000
_cell.length_c   1.000
_cell.angle_alpha   90.00
_cell.angle_beta   90.00
_cell.angle_gamma   90.00
#
_symmetry.space_group_name_H-M   'P 1'
#
loop_
_entity.id
_entity.type
_entity.pdbx_description
1 polymer ?
#
loop_
_entity_poly.entity_id
_entity_poly.type
_entity_poly.pdbx_seq_one_letter_code
_entity_poly.pdbx_strand_id
1 'polypeptide(L)'
;MLVAYYLSGFVNALIYGGLIRTPKCHMAHREDMSEVLSGNVRSIYLEDGGSTASASPTSSDRTSIFASTFNMAEGAVPPPEQLEQWIPKGHDIYVIGVQECIDLRTMRHVMASHLQRINGKTYIEYGREIGRTETLLGYHGFIAITVYVAADDVHASHFHMHLDAMSKVPS
;
A
#
# COMPACT_ATOMS: atom_id res chain seq x y z
N MET A 1 -29.96 6.02 0.54
CA MET A 1 -29.33 4.68 0.49
C MET A 1 -27.96 4.69 -0.21
N LEU A 2 -27.24 5.83 -0.22
CA LEU A 2 -25.90 5.97 -0.80
C LEU A 2 -24.78 5.87 0.26
N VAL A 3 -25.07 6.29 1.50
CA VAL A 3 -24.12 6.40 2.61
C VAL A 3 -23.64 5.04 3.15
N ALA A 4 -24.45 3.97 3.01
CA ALA A 4 -24.12 2.65 3.55
C ALA A 4 -23.05 1.90 2.74
N TYR A 5 -22.97 2.14 1.42
CA TYR A 5 -22.01 1.44 0.54
C TYR A 5 -20.58 1.99 0.68
N TYR A 6 -20.44 3.32 0.78
CA TYR A 6 -19.17 3.98 1.08
C TYR A 6 -18.55 3.49 2.38
N LEU A 7 -19.39 3.28 3.40
CA LEU A 7 -18.94 2.80 4.70
C LEU A 7 -18.36 1.40 4.59
N SER A 8 -18.95 0.51 3.77
CA SER A 8 -18.45 -0.87 3.60
C SER A 8 -17.08 -0.94 2.90
N GLY A 9 -16.87 -0.15 1.85
CA GLY A 9 -15.59 -0.08 1.14
C GLY A 9 -14.47 0.49 2.01
N PHE A 10 -14.77 1.58 2.74
CA PHE A 10 -13.81 2.23 3.63
C PHE A 10 -13.51 1.38 4.86
N VAL A 11 -14.51 0.76 5.47
CA VAL A 11 -14.32 -0.16 6.60
C VAL A 11 -13.48 -1.36 6.18
N ASN A 12 -13.64 -1.90 4.97
CA ASN A 12 -12.76 -2.95 4.46
C ASN A 12 -11.32 -2.44 4.30
N ALA A 13 -11.13 -1.25 3.74
CA ALA A 13 -9.81 -0.63 3.62
C ALA A 13 -9.15 -0.40 5.00
N LEU A 14 -9.93 -0.01 6.01
CA LEU A 14 -9.50 0.16 7.39
C LEU A 14 -9.17 -1.18 8.07
N ILE A 15 -9.98 -2.22 7.85
CA ILE A 15 -9.76 -3.54 8.44
C ILE A 15 -8.51 -4.18 7.83
N TYR A 16 -8.32 -4.09 6.52
CA TYR A 16 -7.14 -4.69 5.87
C TYR A 16 -5.89 -3.81 5.97
N GLY A 17 -6.01 -2.47 5.98
CA GLY A 17 -4.90 -1.54 6.14
C GLY A 17 -4.49 -1.29 7.61
N GLY A 18 -5.42 -1.30 8.55
CA GLY A 18 -5.18 -1.03 9.97
C GLY A 18 -4.78 -2.24 10.80
N LEU A 19 -5.02 -3.47 10.34
CA LEU A 19 -4.72 -4.70 11.09
C LEU A 19 -3.27 -5.18 10.91
N ILE A 20 -2.50 -4.64 9.95
CA ILE A 20 -1.05 -4.84 9.89
C ILE A 20 -0.34 -3.75 10.71
N ARG A 21 -0.66 -3.67 12.00
CA ARG A 21 0.27 -3.07 12.96
C ARG A 21 1.40 -4.07 13.14
N THR A 22 2.48 -3.93 12.38
CA THR A 22 3.75 -4.55 12.79
C THR A 22 4.05 -4.03 14.19
N PRO A 23 4.15 -4.89 15.22
CA PRO A 23 4.57 -4.41 16.53
C PRO A 23 5.95 -3.77 16.34
N LYS A 24 6.13 -2.57 16.89
CA LYS A 24 7.47 -2.03 17.16
C LYS A 24 8.22 -3.14 17.87
N CYS A 25 9.26 -3.66 17.23
CA CYS A 25 10.16 -4.63 17.83
C CYS A 25 10.96 -3.89 18.91
N HIS A 26 10.34 -3.69 20.07
CA HIS A 26 11.06 -3.42 21.30
C HIS A 26 11.62 -4.76 21.73
N MET A 27 12.87 -5.02 21.34
CA MET A 27 13.65 -6.16 21.81
C MET A 27 13.86 -6.03 23.32
N ALA A 28 12.91 -6.54 24.09
CA ALA A 28 13.14 -6.96 25.46
C ALA A 28 13.22 -8.49 25.43
N HIS A 29 14.47 -8.96 25.41
CA HIS A 29 14.85 -10.34 25.64
C HIS A 29 14.15 -10.91 26.87
N ARG A 30 13.34 -11.97 26.69
CA ARG A 30 13.19 -13.05 27.68
C ARG A 30 12.49 -14.25 27.03
N GLU A 31 13.21 -15.36 27.07
CA GLU A 31 12.77 -16.71 26.77
C GLU A 31 11.53 -17.06 27.62
N ASP A 32 10.47 -17.56 27.00
CA ASP A 32 9.79 -18.78 27.48
C ASP A 32 8.88 -19.38 26.40
N MET A 33 8.88 -20.71 26.35
CA MET A 33 8.06 -21.54 25.48
C MET A 33 6.60 -21.56 25.98
N SER A 34 5.64 -21.22 25.13
CA SER A 34 4.36 -21.94 25.12
C SER A 34 3.61 -21.78 23.80
N GLU A 35 2.95 -22.88 23.48
CA GLU A 35 2.29 -23.27 22.26
C GLU A 35 0.94 -22.56 22.02
N VAL A 36 0.58 -22.50 20.73
CA VAL A 36 -0.78 -22.71 20.20
C VAL A 36 -1.72 -21.47 20.10
N LEU A 37 -2.17 -21.25 18.85
CA LEU A 37 -3.21 -20.33 18.33
C LEU A 37 -2.81 -18.89 17.99
N SER A 38 -2.15 -18.70 16.84
CA SER A 38 -2.53 -17.61 15.93
C SER A 38 -2.07 -17.90 14.52
N GLY A 39 -3.03 -17.98 13.60
CA GLY A 39 -2.81 -18.19 12.18
C GLY A 39 -2.04 -17.03 11.58
N ASN A 40 -0.71 -17.15 11.61
CA ASN A 40 0.24 -16.27 10.94
C ASN A 40 0.07 -16.44 9.43
N VAL A 41 -0.42 -15.40 8.75
CA VAL A 41 -0.27 -15.29 7.30
C VAL A 41 1.23 -15.17 7.03
N ARG A 42 1.79 -16.20 6.39
CA ARG A 42 3.20 -16.31 6.03
C ARG A 42 3.62 -15.12 5.18
N SER A 43 4.56 -14.34 5.70
CA SER A 43 5.49 -13.55 4.87
C SER A 43 6.03 -14.46 3.77
N ILE A 44 5.90 -14.04 2.51
CA ILE A 44 6.49 -14.76 1.38
C ILE A 44 8.00 -14.56 1.47
N TYR A 45 8.70 -15.55 1.98
CA TYR A 45 10.16 -15.63 1.91
C TYR A 45 10.53 -16.05 0.48
N LEU A 46 11.24 -15.19 -0.23
CA LEU A 46 12.07 -15.61 -1.35
C LEU A 46 13.42 -15.98 -0.74
N GLU A 47 13.65 -17.27 -0.47
CA GLU A 47 15.00 -17.75 -0.19
C GLU A 47 15.80 -17.75 -1.49
N ASP A 48 16.82 -16.90 -1.57
CA ASP A 48 17.88 -17.06 -2.56
C ASP A 48 18.90 -18.07 -2.02
N GLY A 49 19.18 -19.07 -2.83
CA GLY A 49 19.94 -20.24 -2.45
C GLY A 49 21.43 -19.93 -2.26
N GLY A 50 21.91 -20.16 -1.04
CA GLY A 50 23.26 -20.66 -0.78
C GLY A 50 24.41 -19.65 -0.82
N SER A 51 24.83 -19.21 0.37
CA SER A 51 26.26 -19.04 0.69
C SER A 51 26.48 -19.00 2.19
N THR A 52 27.18 -20.02 2.70
CA THR A 52 27.69 -20.09 4.07
C THR A 52 28.84 -19.09 4.23
N ALA A 53 28.58 -17.93 4.83
CA ALA A 53 29.61 -17.11 5.43
C ALA A 53 29.04 -16.38 6.65
N SER A 54 29.69 -16.59 7.79
CA SER A 54 29.42 -15.93 9.06
C SER A 54 29.51 -14.41 8.92
N ALA A 55 28.37 -13.74 8.81
CA ALA A 55 28.25 -12.30 8.94
C ALA A 55 27.54 -11.99 10.26
N SER A 56 28.19 -11.18 11.10
CA SER A 56 27.58 -10.42 12.19
C SER A 56 26.21 -9.84 11.78
N PRO A 57 25.23 -9.71 12.68
CA PRO A 57 23.93 -9.16 12.33
C PRO A 57 24.10 -7.68 11.99
N THR A 58 24.34 -7.38 10.71
CA THR A 58 24.02 -6.07 10.16
C THR A 58 22.55 -5.86 10.46
N SER A 59 22.20 -4.72 11.07
CA SER A 59 20.80 -4.29 11.20
C SER A 59 20.12 -4.58 9.88
N SER A 60 19.18 -5.52 9.85
CA SER A 60 18.58 -5.92 8.58
C SER A 60 17.90 -4.68 8.01
N ASP A 61 18.47 -4.12 6.94
CA ASP A 61 17.89 -3.07 6.11
C ASP A 61 16.62 -3.63 5.47
N ARG A 62 15.57 -3.72 6.28
CA ARG A 62 14.29 -4.28 5.88
C ARG A 62 13.46 -3.14 5.32
N THR A 63 13.36 -3.08 3.99
CA THR A 63 12.37 -2.24 3.30
C THR A 63 10.97 -2.61 3.76
N SER A 64 10.18 -1.60 4.12
CA SER A 64 8.83 -1.78 4.60
C SER A 64 7.78 -1.41 3.52
N ILE A 65 6.81 -2.29 3.32
CA ILE A 65 5.75 -2.12 2.31
C ILE A 65 4.39 -2.10 2.99
N PHE A 66 3.60 -1.07 2.73
CA PHE A 66 2.17 -1.04 3.03
C PHE A 66 1.38 -1.26 1.74
N ALA A 67 0.40 -2.16 1.76
CA ALA A 67 -0.48 -2.39 0.62
C ALA A 67 -1.94 -2.40 1.07
N SER A 68 -2.79 -1.63 0.39
CA SER A 68 -4.22 -1.60 0.68
C SER A 68 -5.02 -1.30 -0.57
N THR A 69 -6.29 -1.71 -0.55
CA THR A 69 -7.26 -1.40 -1.61
C THR A 69 -8.48 -0.65 -1.04
N PHE A 70 -9.12 0.19 -1.84
CA PHE A 70 -10.35 0.89 -1.49
C PHE A 70 -11.32 0.95 -2.68
N ASN A 71 -12.49 0.33 -2.54
CA ASN A 71 -13.59 0.53 -3.48
C ASN A 71 -14.29 1.85 -3.13
N MET A 72 -14.21 2.83 -4.03
CA MET A 72 -14.74 4.17 -3.86
C MET A 72 -16.24 4.29 -4.14
N ALA A 73 -16.87 3.27 -4.71
CA ALA A 73 -18.29 3.25 -5.06
C ALA A 73 -18.75 4.51 -5.81
N GLU A 74 -18.00 4.89 -6.85
CA GLU A 74 -18.17 6.10 -7.66
C GLU A 74 -18.05 7.41 -6.87
N GLY A 75 -17.31 7.36 -5.77
CA GLY A 75 -17.33 8.41 -4.78
C GLY A 75 -16.28 9.49 -4.83
N ALA A 76 -16.53 10.50 -4.01
CA ALA A 76 -15.59 11.58 -3.78
C ALA A 76 -14.29 11.04 -3.18
N VAL A 77 -13.18 11.70 -3.51
CA VAL A 77 -11.88 11.43 -2.90
C VAL A 77 -11.97 11.60 -1.39
N PRO A 78 -11.45 10.66 -0.57
CA PRO A 78 -11.52 10.77 0.88
C PRO A 78 -10.83 12.05 1.39
N PRO A 79 -11.44 12.76 2.36
CA PRO A 79 -10.81 13.90 2.99
C PRO A 79 -9.63 13.45 3.89
N PRO A 80 -8.73 14.38 4.26
CA PRO A 80 -7.49 14.06 4.97
C PRO A 80 -7.66 13.23 6.26
N GLU A 81 -8.71 13.49 7.03
CA GLU A 81 -9.02 12.77 8.28
C GLU A 81 -9.36 11.30 8.07
N GLN A 82 -9.95 10.94 6.92
CA GLN A 82 -10.22 9.54 6.56
C GLN A 82 -8.94 8.84 6.10
N LEU A 83 -8.08 9.56 5.37
CA LEU A 83 -6.78 9.02 4.95
C LEU A 83 -5.88 8.72 6.15
N GLU A 84 -5.90 9.56 7.21
CA GLU A 84 -5.13 9.30 8.43
C GLU A 84 -5.55 8.02 9.17
N GLN A 85 -6.82 7.64 9.06
CA GLN A 85 -7.32 6.41 9.65
C GLN A 85 -6.95 5.19 8.80
N TRP A 86 -6.96 5.37 7.47
CA TRP A 86 -6.70 4.29 6.51
C TRP A 86 -5.21 4.00 6.31
N ILE A 87 -4.38 5.04 6.14
CA ILE A 87 -2.99 4.93 5.71
C ILE A 87 -2.06 5.14 6.92
N PRO A 88 -1.34 4.09 7.36
CA PRO A 88 -0.36 4.23 8.44
C PRO A 88 0.87 4.99 7.95
N LYS A 89 1.58 5.65 8.87
CA LYS A 89 2.88 6.28 8.57
C LYS A 89 4.05 5.31 8.74
N GLY A 90 5.19 5.65 8.15
CA GLY A 90 6.48 5.02 8.43
C GLY A 90 6.90 3.90 7.48
N HIS A 91 6.18 3.69 6.37
CA HIS A 91 6.58 2.75 5.34
C HIS A 91 7.45 3.40 4.25
N ASP A 92 8.28 2.59 3.58
CA ASP A 92 9.15 3.03 2.48
C ASP A 92 8.42 2.96 1.14
N ILE A 93 7.51 2.00 1.02
CA ILE A 93 6.68 1.78 -0.17
C ILE A 93 5.21 1.69 0.24
N TYR A 94 4.33 2.40 -0.48
CA TYR A 94 2.87 2.29 -0.36
C TYR A 94 2.29 1.81 -1.69
N VAL A 95 1.53 0.72 -1.67
CA VAL A 95 0.84 0.16 -2.83
C VAL A 95 -0.66 0.34 -2.60
N ILE A 96 -1.25 1.30 -3.31
CA ILE A 96 -2.65 1.69 -3.13
C ILE A 96 -3.46 1.29 -4.35
N GLY A 97 -4.38 0.35 -4.15
CA GLY A 97 -5.42 -0.01 -5.11
C GLY A 97 -6.68 0.82 -4.90
N VAL A 98 -7.31 1.29 -5.97
CA VAL A 98 -8.67 1.86 -5.92
C VAL A 98 -9.56 1.22 -6.98
N GLN A 99 -10.84 1.07 -6.65
CA GLN A 99 -11.89 0.62 -7.57
C GLN A 99 -13.01 1.65 -7.63
N GLU A 100 -13.73 1.65 -8.76
CA GLU A 100 -14.88 2.53 -9.00
C GLU A 100 -14.53 4.01 -8.73
N CYS A 101 -13.31 4.41 -9.08
CA CYS A 101 -12.78 5.74 -8.81
C CYS A 101 -13.08 6.66 -10.00
N ILE A 102 -13.94 7.67 -9.82
CA ILE A 102 -14.27 8.62 -10.89
C ILE A 102 -13.13 9.62 -11.14
N ASP A 103 -12.52 10.12 -10.07
CA ASP A 103 -11.47 11.15 -10.13
C ASP A 103 -10.11 10.60 -9.66
N LEU A 104 -9.52 9.73 -10.48
CA LEU A 104 -8.22 9.10 -10.19
C LEU A 104 -7.09 10.12 -10.08
N ARG A 105 -7.14 11.21 -10.86
CA ARG A 105 -6.11 12.25 -10.85
C ARG A 105 -6.07 12.96 -9.50
N THR A 106 -7.23 13.39 -9.00
CA THR A 106 -7.31 14.02 -7.68
C THR A 106 -6.99 13.03 -6.58
N MET A 107 -7.44 11.77 -6.67
CA MET A 107 -7.11 10.73 -5.70
C MET A 107 -5.60 10.54 -5.53
N ARG A 108 -4.86 10.44 -6.65
CA ARG A 108 -3.39 10.31 -6.68
C ARG A 108 -2.70 11.52 -6.05
N HIS A 109 -3.12 12.73 -6.43
CA HIS A 109 -2.57 13.96 -5.88
C HIS A 109 -2.78 14.08 -4.36
N VAL A 110 -3.99 13.77 -3.88
CA VAL A 110 -4.34 13.81 -2.45
C VAL A 110 -3.55 12.74 -1.68
N MET A 111 -3.40 11.53 -2.22
CA MET A 111 -2.61 10.46 -1.59
C MET A 111 -1.13 10.85 -1.49
N ALA A 112 -0.51 11.35 -2.57
CA ALA A 112 0.88 11.81 -2.55
C ALA A 112 1.11 12.91 -1.50
N SER A 113 0.19 13.90 -1.46
CA SER A 113 0.25 14.99 -0.47
C SER A 113 0.08 14.49 0.96
N HIS A 114 -0.80 13.51 1.17
CA HIS A 114 -1.00 12.87 2.46
C HIS A 114 0.27 12.13 2.92
N LEU A 115 0.87 11.31 2.07
CA LEU A 115 2.09 10.57 2.36
C LEU A 115 3.26 11.50 2.68
N GLN A 116 3.40 12.61 1.94
CA GLN A 116 4.41 13.62 2.23
C GLN A 116 4.19 14.25 3.60
N ARG A 117 2.94 14.61 3.92
CA ARG A 117 2.59 15.25 5.20
C ARG A 117 2.84 14.32 6.40
N ILE A 118 2.45 13.05 6.35
CA ILE A 118 2.55 12.15 7.51
C ILE A 118 3.96 11.59 7.73
N ASN A 119 4.79 11.55 6.68
CA ASN A 119 6.14 10.99 6.74
C ASN A 119 7.25 12.04 6.68
N GLY A 120 6.96 13.28 6.26
CA GLY A 120 7.97 14.33 6.10
C GLY A 120 8.97 14.09 4.96
N LYS A 121 8.68 13.16 4.04
CA LYS A 121 9.51 12.82 2.86
C LYS A 121 8.66 12.71 1.61
N THR A 122 9.24 12.97 0.45
CA THR A 122 8.56 12.87 -0.85
C THR A 122 8.50 11.42 -1.34
N TYR A 123 7.48 11.12 -2.14
CA TYR A 123 7.31 9.81 -2.77
C TYR A 123 7.19 9.98 -4.28
N ILE A 124 7.83 9.07 -5.02
CA ILE A 124 7.69 8.94 -6.47
C ILE A 124 6.50 8.04 -6.76
N GLU A 125 5.62 8.50 -7.64
CA GLU A 125 4.39 7.81 -8.02
C GLU A 125 4.57 6.97 -9.29
N TYR A 126 4.16 5.70 -9.23
CA TYR A 126 4.09 4.78 -10.37
C TYR A 126 2.68 4.20 -10.48
N GLY A 127 1.91 4.68 -11.46
CA GLY A 127 0.52 4.28 -11.67
C GLY A 127 0.33 3.27 -12.80
N ARG A 128 -0.62 2.35 -12.63
CA ARG A 128 -1.29 1.64 -13.72
C ARG A 128 -2.79 1.64 -13.48
N GLU A 129 -3.56 1.78 -14.55
CA GLU A 129 -5.01 1.85 -14.48
C GLU A 129 -5.64 1.21 -15.70
N ILE A 130 -6.85 0.72 -15.50
CA ILE A 130 -7.78 0.46 -16.57
C ILE A 130 -9.00 1.34 -16.32
N GLY A 131 -9.41 2.03 -17.37
CA GLY A 131 -10.70 2.68 -17.36
C GLY A 131 -10.81 4.04 -18.01
N ARG A 132 -11.92 4.72 -17.75
CA ARG A 132 -12.39 5.96 -18.36
C ARG A 132 -13.17 6.78 -17.33
N THR A 133 -13.48 8.03 -17.63
CA THR A 133 -14.30 8.89 -16.76
C THR A 133 -15.76 8.96 -17.22
N GLU A 134 -16.07 8.40 -18.38
CA GLU A 134 -17.40 8.46 -18.98
C GLU A 134 -18.38 7.55 -18.23
N THR A 135 -19.42 8.12 -17.60
CA THR A 135 -20.47 7.39 -16.88
C THR A 135 -21.61 6.94 -17.80
N LEU A 136 -21.25 6.37 -18.97
CA LEU A 136 -22.24 5.65 -19.79
C LEU A 136 -22.64 4.35 -19.09
N LEU A 137 -23.83 3.83 -19.40
CA LEU A 137 -24.43 2.68 -18.71
C LEU A 137 -23.44 1.49 -18.63
N GLY A 138 -23.05 1.11 -17.41
CA GLY A 138 -22.11 0.01 -17.14
C GLY A 138 -20.64 0.43 -16.91
N TYR A 139 -20.36 1.73 -16.85
CA TYR A 139 -19.02 2.26 -16.63
C TYR A 139 -18.92 2.97 -15.26
N HIS A 140 -18.09 2.44 -14.35
CA HIS A 140 -18.05 2.83 -12.93
C HIS A 140 -16.80 3.61 -12.52
N GLY A 141 -16.03 4.12 -13.47
CA GLY A 141 -14.74 4.78 -13.22
C GLY A 141 -13.54 3.83 -13.33
N PHE A 142 -12.41 4.25 -12.78
CA PHE A 142 -11.14 3.55 -12.89
C PHE A 142 -10.99 2.43 -11.86
N ILE A 143 -10.32 1.36 -12.30
CA ILE A 143 -9.60 0.45 -11.41
C ILE A 143 -8.12 0.78 -11.57
N ALA A 144 -7.46 1.17 -10.49
CA ALA A 144 -6.08 1.61 -10.54
C ALA A 144 -5.26 1.02 -9.39
N ILE A 145 -3.98 0.78 -9.67
CA ILE A 145 -2.96 0.49 -8.67
C ILE A 145 -1.89 1.57 -8.79
N THR A 146 -1.55 2.19 -7.67
CA THR A 146 -0.52 3.22 -7.62
C THR A 146 0.51 2.84 -6.56
N VAL A 147 1.77 2.79 -6.95
CA VAL A 147 2.90 2.53 -6.06
C VAL A 147 3.60 3.85 -5.77
N TYR A 148 3.75 4.18 -4.49
CA TYR A 148 4.47 5.33 -3.99
C TYR A 148 5.74 4.85 -3.30
N VAL A 149 6.90 5.27 -3.77
CA VAL A 149 8.21 4.88 -3.21
C VAL A 149 8.93 6.11 -2.69
N ALA A 150 9.53 6.03 -1.50
CA ALA A 150 10.32 7.13 -0.97
C ALA A 150 11.38 7.59 -1.97
N ALA A 151 11.45 8.90 -2.21
CA ALA A 151 12.30 9.45 -3.27
C ALA A 151 13.80 9.14 -3.04
N ASP A 152 14.23 9.09 -1.78
CA ASP A 152 15.61 8.76 -1.41
C ASP A 152 16.01 7.36 -1.89
N ASP A 153 15.11 6.37 -1.79
CA ASP A 153 15.37 4.99 -2.25
C ASP A 153 15.43 4.89 -3.77
N VAL A 154 14.62 5.68 -4.48
CA VAL A 154 14.67 5.76 -5.95
C VAL A 154 15.97 6.43 -6.40
N HIS A 155 16.35 7.56 -5.80
CA HIS A 155 17.56 8.30 -6.16
C HIS A 155 18.84 7.55 -5.79
N ALA A 156 18.83 6.78 -4.69
CA ALA A 156 19.92 5.89 -4.32
C ALA A 156 19.99 4.62 -5.18
N SER A 157 19.09 4.44 -6.15
CA SER A 157 18.98 3.24 -6.98
C SER A 157 18.70 1.95 -6.18
N HIS A 158 18.07 2.09 -5.01
CA HIS A 158 17.60 0.96 -4.20
C HIS A 158 16.24 0.42 -4.67
N PHE A 159 15.55 1.17 -5.54
CA PHE A 159 14.29 0.76 -6.14
C PHE A 159 14.28 0.98 -7.66
N HIS A 160 13.71 0.00 -8.39
CA HIS A 160 13.52 0.09 -9.84
C HIS A 160 12.18 -0.52 -10.28
N MET A 161 11.36 0.27 -10.97
CA MET A 161 10.08 -0.17 -11.53
C MET A 161 10.21 -0.46 -13.03
N HIS A 162 9.76 -1.64 -13.47
CA HIS A 162 9.71 -1.97 -14.89
C HIS A 162 8.42 -1.39 -15.52
N LEU A 163 8.55 -0.23 -16.17
CA LEU A 163 7.41 0.50 -16.71
C LEU A 163 6.87 -0.12 -18.02
N ASP A 164 7.74 -0.66 -18.86
CA ASP A 164 7.39 -1.19 -20.18
C ASP A 164 6.91 -2.65 -20.18
N ALA A 165 6.72 -3.25 -19.00
CA ALA A 165 6.15 -4.59 -18.92
C ALA A 165 4.71 -4.57 -19.48
N MET A 166 4.49 -5.30 -20.59
CA MET A 166 3.18 -5.47 -21.21
C MET A 166 2.16 -6.02 -20.20
N SER A 167 1.01 -5.36 -20.10
CA SER A 167 -0.15 -5.94 -19.40
C SER A 167 -0.53 -7.25 -20.10
N LYS A 168 -0.62 -8.35 -19.35
CA LYS A 168 -1.15 -9.62 -19.86
C LYS A 168 -2.67 -9.58 -20.05
N VAL A 169 -3.33 -8.51 -19.60
CA VAL A 169 -4.78 -8.28 -19.78
C VAL A 169 -4.96 -7.30 -20.95
N PRO A 170 -5.62 -7.73 -22.05
CA PRO A 170 -5.92 -6.85 -23.18
C PRO A 170 -6.81 -5.68 -22.74
N SER A 171 -6.47 -4.49 -23.22
CA SER A 171 -7.25 -3.24 -23.08
C SER A 171 -8.51 -3.23 -23.95
#